data_AF-A0A0C3DM52-F1
#
_entry.id   AF-A0A0C3DM52-F1
#
_cell.length_a   1.000
_cell.length_b   1.000
_cell.length_c   1.000
_cell.angle_alpha   90.00
_cell.angle_beta   90.00
_cell.angle_gamma   90.00
#
_symmetry.space_group_name_H-M   'P 1'
#
loop_
_entity.id
_entity.type
_entity.pdbx_description
1 polymer ?
#
loop_
_entity_poly.entity_id
_entity_poly.type
_entity_poly.pdbx_seq_one_letter_code
_entity_poly.pdbx_strand_id
1 'polypeptide(L)'
;MHRRWLHFLPLHRIVGKPTMIVVAVQGPPVLPILPTMSTLSINCLFLGGDSSEVFTVKILETENVSILKRLIKEEQSHRLNHVDASELTAWKVSLPVDTITPELTVDDVEAQKLHPVKKISSIFVEDEVDEHVHILVQAPAADSNLSDLSKADDELTLFCWVLNVSDEPFSIDIGKSKTVDHLKNMIKKKKERTFAGIEADTLSLWKLSPPIPSAEIGTKLRDVQSPQRIPGCVKLNAMDKLSKHFSPTWDEHLHIIVEAPPTRKSFSTSQTISLILFRGPGYQRCRRRGEERSDPCLA
;
A
#
# COMPACT_ATOMS: atom_id res chain seq x y z
N MET A 1 -51.42 23.18 25.41
CA MET A 1 -52.57 24.09 25.22
C MET A 1 -52.35 24.93 23.97
N HIS A 2 -52.99 24.59 22.85
CA HIS A 2 -53.25 25.56 21.77
C HIS A 2 -54.40 25.03 20.92
N ARG A 3 -55.57 25.64 21.10
CA ARG A 3 -56.80 25.35 20.36
C ARG A 3 -56.75 26.11 19.03
N ARG A 4 -57.00 25.44 17.91
CA ARG A 4 -57.23 26.10 16.62
C ARG A 4 -58.66 25.82 16.19
N TRP A 5 -59.43 26.90 16.05
CA TRP A 5 -60.85 26.92 15.72
C TRP A 5 -61.03 26.60 14.22
N LEU A 6 -61.98 25.71 13.89
CA LEU A 6 -62.48 25.53 12.52
C LEU A 6 -63.78 26.31 12.38
N HIS A 7 -63.80 27.25 11.43
CA HIS A 7 -64.99 28.01 11.06
C HIS A 7 -66.01 27.10 10.37
N PHE A 8 -67.25 27.11 10.86
CA PHE A 8 -68.42 26.49 10.21
C PHE A 8 -69.08 27.51 9.26
N LEU A 9 -69.33 27.11 8.02
CA LEU A 9 -70.31 27.75 7.12
C LEU A 9 -71.53 26.81 7.00
N PRO A 10 -72.79 27.32 7.02
CA PRO A 10 -73.97 26.46 7.10
C PRO A 10 -74.65 26.18 5.74
N LEU A 11 -75.40 25.06 5.77
CA LEU A 11 -76.56 24.64 4.95
C LEU A 11 -76.32 24.01 3.57
N HIS A 12 -76.50 22.69 3.49
CA HIS A 12 -77.80 22.15 3.05
C HIS A 12 -78.02 20.70 3.53
N ARG A 13 -79.29 20.41 3.80
CA ARG A 13 -79.85 19.22 4.46
C ARG A 13 -79.86 18.02 3.49
N ILE A 14 -79.11 16.96 3.80
CA ILE A 14 -79.31 15.62 3.22
C ILE A 14 -79.27 14.60 4.36
N VAL A 15 -80.33 13.79 4.44
CA VAL A 15 -80.55 12.73 5.44
C VAL A 15 -79.63 11.55 5.13
N GLY A 16 -78.71 11.25 6.05
CA GLY A 16 -77.83 10.07 6.00
C GLY A 16 -76.91 10.03 7.21
N LYS A 17 -76.79 8.87 7.87
CA LYS A 17 -76.00 8.64 9.11
C LYS A 17 -74.58 9.23 9.02
N PRO A 18 -74.07 9.94 10.05
CA PRO A 18 -72.68 10.37 10.06
C PRO A 18 -71.79 9.18 10.46
N THR A 19 -71.28 8.46 9.47
CA THR A 19 -70.13 7.59 9.67
C THR A 19 -68.89 8.48 9.77
N MET A 20 -68.28 8.57 10.96
CA MET A 20 -66.98 9.23 11.12
C MET A 20 -65.92 8.41 10.37
N ILE A 21 -65.44 8.94 9.25
CA ILE A 21 -64.24 8.44 8.59
C ILE A 21 -63.05 9.15 9.24
N VAL A 22 -62.31 8.44 10.10
CA VAL A 22 -61.02 8.91 10.60
C VAL A 22 -60.00 8.69 9.49
N VAL A 23 -59.68 9.74 8.75
CA VAL A 23 -58.59 9.73 7.76
C VAL A 23 -57.28 9.87 8.53
N ALA A 24 -56.55 8.76 8.70
CA ALA A 24 -55.18 8.81 9.18
C ALA A 24 -54.30 9.45 8.11
N VAL A 25 -53.90 10.71 8.32
CA VAL A 25 -52.91 11.37 7.45
C VAL A 25 -51.54 10.80 7.81
N GLN A 26 -51.06 9.87 7.00
CA GLN A 26 -49.68 9.38 7.10
C GLN A 26 -48.75 10.56 6.80
N GLY A 27 -47.87 10.91 7.75
CA GLY A 27 -46.83 11.91 7.54
C GLY A 27 -45.93 11.51 6.36
N PRO A 28 -45.26 12.49 5.72
CA PRO A 28 -44.39 12.20 4.59
C PRO A 28 -43.31 11.16 4.98
N PRO A 29 -42.98 10.22 4.08
CA PRO A 29 -41.93 9.24 4.35
C PRO A 29 -40.62 9.98 4.62
N VAL A 30 -40.04 9.76 5.80
CA VAL A 30 -38.68 10.22 6.10
C VAL A 30 -37.74 9.42 5.20
N LEU A 31 -37.23 10.07 4.16
CA LEU A 31 -36.22 9.47 3.29
C LEU A 31 -34.93 9.23 4.11
N PRO A 32 -34.25 8.09 3.95
CA PRO A 32 -32.96 7.88 4.59
C PRO A 32 -31.96 8.91 4.07
N ILE A 33 -31.29 9.61 4.98
CA ILE A 33 -30.19 10.53 4.67
C ILE A 33 -29.08 9.68 4.06
N LEU A 34 -28.85 9.82 2.76
CA LEU A 34 -27.70 9.20 2.08
C LEU A 34 -26.42 9.89 2.60
N PRO A 35 -25.35 9.15 2.90
CA PRO A 35 -24.09 9.76 3.30
C PRO A 35 -23.61 10.68 2.18
N THR A 36 -23.44 11.98 2.48
CA THR A 36 -22.89 12.96 1.56
C THR A 36 -21.38 12.71 1.45
N MET A 37 -20.93 12.27 0.28
CA MET A 37 -19.50 12.07 0.00
C MET A 37 -18.86 13.44 -0.25
N SER A 38 -18.24 14.02 0.78
CA SER A 38 -17.52 15.29 0.67
C SER A 38 -16.18 15.11 -0.04
N THR A 39 -15.85 16.05 -0.92
CA THR A 39 -14.58 16.07 -1.68
C THR A 39 -13.73 17.24 -1.18
N LEU A 40 -12.46 16.98 -0.88
CA LEU A 40 -11.48 18.00 -0.50
C LEU A 40 -10.59 18.37 -1.68
N SER A 41 -10.18 19.64 -1.72
CA SER A 41 -9.16 20.14 -2.64
C SER A 41 -7.87 20.35 -1.85
N ILE A 42 -6.83 19.58 -2.16
CA ILE A 42 -5.58 19.57 -1.42
C ILE A 42 -4.47 20.15 -2.28
N ASN A 43 -3.85 21.23 -1.79
CA ASN A 43 -2.71 21.86 -2.45
C ASN A 43 -1.42 21.13 -2.11
N CYS A 44 -0.70 20.75 -3.14
CA CYS A 44 0.50 19.92 -3.10
C CYS A 44 1.67 20.68 -3.72
N LEU A 45 2.87 20.45 -3.20
CA LEU A 45 4.12 20.97 -3.76
C LEU A 45 5.21 19.90 -3.67
N PHE A 46 6.06 19.79 -4.70
CA PHE A 46 7.27 18.96 -4.60
C PHE A 46 8.39 19.69 -3.88
N LEU A 47 9.13 18.98 -3.02
CA LEU A 47 10.37 19.51 -2.44
C LEU A 47 11.31 20.00 -3.54
N GLY A 48 11.92 21.16 -3.33
CA GLY A 48 12.75 21.85 -4.31
C GLY A 48 11.99 22.74 -5.29
N GLY A 49 10.66 22.74 -5.25
CA GLY A 49 9.82 23.62 -6.08
C GLY A 49 9.50 24.96 -5.42
N ASP A 50 8.97 25.90 -6.20
CA ASP A 50 8.52 27.21 -5.74
C ASP A 50 6.99 27.35 -5.68
N SER A 51 6.51 28.51 -5.23
CA SER A 51 5.08 28.81 -5.08
C SER A 51 4.27 28.71 -6.38
N SER A 52 4.91 28.88 -7.55
CA SER A 52 4.26 28.75 -8.86
C SER A 52 4.07 27.29 -9.29
N GLU A 53 4.77 26.35 -8.64
CA GLU A 53 4.65 24.91 -8.89
C GLU A 53 3.60 24.22 -8.00
N VAL A 54 2.90 24.96 -7.15
CA VAL A 54 1.81 24.42 -6.34
C VAL A 54 0.68 23.94 -7.25
N PHE A 55 0.20 22.72 -7.01
CA PHE A 55 -0.89 22.11 -7.76
C PHE A 55 -1.94 21.53 -6.82
N THR A 56 -3.19 21.45 -7.28
CA THR A 56 -4.31 21.00 -6.44
C THR A 56 -4.83 19.65 -6.90
N VAL A 57 -5.05 18.74 -5.96
CA VAL A 57 -5.65 17.43 -6.19
C VAL A 57 -7.00 17.35 -5.48
N LYS A 58 -8.02 16.80 -6.15
CA LYS A 58 -9.34 16.55 -5.56
C LYS A 58 -9.48 15.11 -5.11
N ILE A 59 -9.86 14.89 -3.84
CA ILE A 59 -10.00 13.56 -3.26
C ILE A 59 -11.20 13.49 -2.32
N LEU A 60 -11.89 12.35 -2.26
CA LEU A 60 -12.98 12.15 -1.31
C LEU A 60 -12.44 12.00 0.11
N GLU A 61 -13.14 12.54 1.09
CA GLU A 61 -12.79 12.44 2.52
C GLU A 61 -12.72 10.99 3.05
N THR A 62 -13.46 10.09 2.40
CA THR A 62 -13.51 8.65 2.72
C THR A 62 -12.29 7.88 2.20
N GLU A 63 -11.56 8.46 1.24
CA GLU A 63 -10.38 7.82 0.64
C GLU A 63 -9.17 7.93 1.56
N ASN A 64 -8.05 7.30 1.16
CA ASN A 64 -6.83 7.23 1.96
C ASN A 64 -5.62 7.88 1.27
N VAL A 65 -4.54 8.06 2.03
CA VAL A 65 -3.29 8.68 1.55
C VAL A 65 -2.69 7.94 0.35
N SER A 66 -2.87 6.63 0.23
CA SER A 66 -2.36 5.89 -0.93
C SER A 66 -3.05 6.28 -2.23
N ILE A 67 -4.36 6.56 -2.17
CA ILE A 67 -5.15 7.07 -3.29
C ILE A 67 -4.74 8.51 -3.60
N LEU A 68 -4.48 9.33 -2.58
CA LEU A 68 -3.91 10.67 -2.76
C LEU A 68 -2.57 10.66 -3.49
N LYS A 69 -1.63 9.78 -3.09
CA LYS A 69 -0.35 9.61 -3.79
C LYS A 69 -0.54 9.21 -5.26
N ARG A 70 -1.55 8.39 -5.57
CA ARG A 70 -1.89 8.02 -6.95
C ARG A 70 -2.41 9.21 -7.75
N LEU A 71 -3.33 9.99 -7.19
CA LEU A 71 -3.85 11.19 -7.82
C LEU A 71 -2.76 12.24 -8.06
N ILE A 72 -1.83 12.42 -7.11
CA ILE A 72 -0.64 13.27 -7.29
C ILE A 72 0.21 12.78 -8.48
N LYS A 73 0.44 11.46 -8.57
CA LYS A 73 1.16 10.87 -9.72
C LYS A 73 0.43 11.09 -11.04
N GLU A 74 -0.89 10.98 -11.07
CA GLU A 74 -1.70 11.20 -12.28
C GLU A 74 -1.61 12.66 -12.73
N GLU A 75 -1.80 13.60 -11.79
CA GLU A 75 -1.70 15.05 -12.04
C GLU A 75 -0.29 15.45 -12.52
N GLN A 76 0.75 14.87 -11.92
CA GLN A 76 2.15 15.21 -12.18
C GLN A 76 2.88 14.09 -12.94
N SER A 77 2.16 13.45 -13.87
CA SER A 77 2.63 12.28 -14.62
C SER A 77 3.92 12.53 -15.41
N HIS A 78 4.13 13.75 -15.91
CA HIS A 78 5.36 14.13 -16.60
C HIS A 78 6.60 14.12 -15.68
N ARG A 79 6.43 14.44 -14.38
CA ARG A 79 7.51 14.38 -13.37
C ARG A 79 7.70 12.97 -12.81
N LEU A 80 6.64 12.17 -12.81
CA LEU A 80 6.56 10.89 -12.07
C LEU A 80 6.35 9.66 -12.97
N ASN A 81 6.60 9.77 -14.27
CA ASN A 81 6.45 8.68 -15.26
C ASN A 81 7.21 7.39 -14.89
N HIS A 82 8.26 7.52 -14.11
CA HIS A 82 9.20 6.47 -13.71
C HIS A 82 9.14 6.12 -12.23
N VAL A 83 8.25 6.76 -11.49
CA VAL A 83 8.13 6.64 -10.04
C VAL A 83 6.80 5.99 -9.72
N ASP A 84 6.80 4.92 -8.95
CA ASP A 84 5.55 4.38 -8.44
C ASP A 84 4.94 5.29 -7.38
N ALA A 85 3.61 5.47 -7.42
CA ALA A 85 2.91 6.31 -6.46
C ALA A 85 3.19 5.91 -5.00
N SER A 86 3.43 4.62 -4.74
CA SER A 86 3.79 4.11 -3.41
C SER A 86 5.20 4.46 -2.96
N GLU A 87 6.08 4.91 -3.85
CA GLU A 87 7.42 5.39 -3.51
C GLU A 87 7.46 6.89 -3.21
N LEU A 88 6.38 7.62 -3.53
CA LEU A 88 6.25 9.02 -3.12
C LEU A 88 6.18 9.09 -1.60
N THR A 89 6.94 10.00 -1.01
CA THR A 89 6.74 10.39 0.38
C THR A 89 5.88 11.64 0.41
N ALA A 90 4.84 11.63 1.25
CA ALA A 90 3.92 12.76 1.41
C ALA A 90 3.95 13.21 2.88
N TRP A 91 4.04 14.51 3.09
CA TRP A 91 4.07 15.14 4.40
C TRP A 91 2.94 16.15 4.49
N LYS A 92 2.11 16.06 5.53
CA LYS A 92 1.16 17.13 5.86
C LYS A 92 1.93 18.31 6.41
N VAL A 93 1.62 19.50 5.90
CA VAL A 93 2.12 20.78 6.35
C VAL A 93 1.00 21.81 6.34
N SER A 94 1.25 23.00 6.89
CA SER A 94 0.40 24.17 6.70
C SER A 94 1.30 25.35 6.39
N LEU A 95 1.57 25.58 5.10
CA LEU A 95 2.52 26.60 4.64
C LEU A 95 1.80 27.63 3.78
N PRO A 96 1.78 28.92 4.17
CA PRO A 96 1.30 29.97 3.28
C PRO A 96 2.14 29.99 2.00
N VAL A 97 1.50 30.15 0.85
CA VAL A 97 2.18 30.09 -0.45
C VAL A 97 3.33 31.10 -0.57
N ASP A 98 3.22 32.26 0.08
CA ASP A 98 4.24 33.31 0.09
C ASP A 98 5.52 32.95 0.86
N THR A 99 5.50 31.89 1.68
CA THR A 99 6.65 31.46 2.50
C THR A 99 7.50 30.37 1.83
N ILE A 100 7.07 29.88 0.66
CA ILE A 100 7.71 28.77 -0.04
C ILE A 100 8.99 29.23 -0.71
N THR A 101 10.08 28.49 -0.49
CA THR A 101 11.35 28.68 -1.18
C THR A 101 11.89 27.33 -1.69
N PRO A 102 12.65 27.29 -2.80
CA PRO A 102 13.23 26.05 -3.30
C PRO A 102 14.21 25.36 -2.34
N GLU A 103 14.77 26.10 -1.39
CA GLU A 103 15.71 25.59 -0.38
C GLU A 103 14.99 24.92 0.80
N LEU A 104 13.65 25.00 0.85
CA LEU A 104 12.83 24.47 1.92
C LEU A 104 12.97 22.94 2.03
N THR A 105 13.37 22.49 3.21
CA THR A 105 13.42 21.08 3.56
C THR A 105 12.29 20.71 4.52
N VAL A 106 12.03 19.41 4.65
CA VAL A 106 11.03 18.89 5.59
C VAL A 106 11.39 19.22 7.04
N ASP A 107 12.68 19.38 7.35
CA ASP A 107 13.17 19.68 8.70
C ASP A 107 12.98 21.15 9.09
N ASP A 108 12.74 22.04 8.12
CA ASP A 108 12.54 23.48 8.34
C ASP A 108 11.10 23.82 8.77
N VAL A 109 10.17 22.86 8.69
CA VAL A 109 8.74 23.08 8.89
C VAL A 109 8.12 22.02 9.80
N GLU A 110 6.96 22.33 10.38
CA GLU A 110 6.17 21.34 11.11
C GLU A 110 5.51 20.34 10.15
N ALA A 111 6.29 19.36 9.70
CA ALA A 111 5.86 18.33 8.76
C ALA A 111 5.46 17.03 9.46
N GLN A 112 4.27 16.54 9.16
CA GLN A 112 3.81 15.22 9.60
C GLN A 112 3.83 14.22 8.44
N LYS A 113 4.68 13.19 8.52
CA LYS A 113 4.72 12.12 7.50
C LYS A 113 3.36 11.42 7.41
N LEU A 114 2.80 11.33 6.22
CA LEU A 114 1.50 10.69 5.99
C LEU A 114 1.65 9.21 5.71
N HIS A 115 0.94 8.41 6.52
CA HIS A 115 0.93 6.97 6.38
C HIS A 115 -0.09 6.53 5.30
N PRO A 116 0.28 5.65 4.33
CA PRO A 116 -0.56 5.31 3.17
C PRO A 116 -1.96 4.79 3.50
N VAL A 117 -2.11 4.18 4.66
CA VAL A 117 -3.33 3.52 5.14
C VAL A 117 -4.33 4.49 5.77
N LYS A 118 -3.90 5.70 6.18
CA LYS A 118 -4.79 6.66 6.87
C LYS A 118 -5.79 7.29 5.90
N LYS A 119 -7.03 7.46 6.35
CA LYS A 119 -8.09 8.22 5.67
C LYS A 119 -7.80 9.71 5.65
N ILE A 120 -8.19 10.35 4.57
CA ILE A 120 -8.08 11.79 4.37
C ILE A 120 -8.86 12.56 5.44
N SER A 121 -10.10 12.17 5.74
CA SER A 121 -10.91 12.76 6.82
C SER A 121 -10.28 12.69 8.22
N SER A 122 -9.36 11.75 8.46
CA SER A 122 -8.63 11.67 9.75
C SER A 122 -7.44 12.61 9.82
N ILE A 123 -6.97 13.11 8.68
CA ILE A 123 -5.78 13.95 8.52
C ILE A 123 -6.19 15.42 8.38
N PHE A 124 -7.26 15.65 7.62
CA PHE A 124 -7.81 16.95 7.27
C PHE A 124 -9.19 17.06 7.94
N VAL A 125 -9.22 17.65 9.13
CA VAL A 125 -10.46 17.97 9.86
C VAL A 125 -10.77 19.44 9.56
N GLU A 126 -12.05 19.77 9.35
CA GLU A 126 -12.60 21.08 8.89
C GLU A 126 -11.74 22.33 9.18
N ASP A 127 -11.71 23.22 8.18
CA ASP A 127 -10.99 24.49 8.06
C ASP A 127 -9.46 24.39 7.91
N GLU A 128 -9.01 23.73 6.83
CA GLU A 128 -7.67 24.05 6.29
C GLU A 128 -7.74 25.44 5.67
N VAL A 129 -6.72 26.26 5.96
CA VAL A 129 -6.69 27.65 5.51
C VAL A 129 -6.54 27.68 4.01
N ASP A 130 -7.44 28.39 3.32
CA ASP A 130 -7.31 28.65 1.89
C ASP A 130 -5.91 29.25 1.58
N GLU A 131 -5.41 29.01 0.37
CA GLU A 131 -4.12 29.54 -0.11
C GLU A 131 -2.87 29.04 0.65
N HIS A 132 -2.96 27.87 1.30
CA HIS A 132 -1.80 27.17 1.87
C HIS A 132 -1.43 25.96 1.03
N VAL A 133 -0.15 25.57 1.07
CA VAL A 133 0.29 24.22 0.73
C VAL A 133 -0.03 23.33 1.91
N HIS A 134 -0.77 22.26 1.62
CA HIS A 134 -1.23 21.28 2.59
C HIS A 134 -0.32 20.04 2.59
N ILE A 135 0.33 19.74 1.46
CA ILE A 135 1.19 18.57 1.30
C ILE A 135 2.52 18.89 0.61
N LEU A 136 3.62 18.52 1.25
CA LEU A 136 4.93 18.40 0.60
C LEU A 136 5.14 16.98 0.07
N VAL A 137 5.55 16.87 -1.19
CA VAL A 137 5.78 15.61 -1.89
C VAL A 137 7.26 15.45 -2.20
N GLN A 138 7.80 14.28 -1.90
CA GLN A 138 9.16 13.91 -2.25
C GLN A 138 9.13 12.67 -3.14
N ALA A 139 9.71 12.81 -4.34
CA ALA A 139 9.95 11.68 -5.23
C ALA A 139 11.27 10.97 -4.87
N PRO A 140 11.34 9.63 -5.01
CA PRO A 140 12.60 8.91 -4.94
C PRO A 140 13.50 9.27 -6.14
N ALA A 141 14.82 9.21 -5.97
CA ALA A 141 15.75 9.36 -7.08
C ALA A 141 15.47 8.30 -8.17
N ALA A 142 15.33 8.74 -9.42
CA ALA A 142 14.65 7.99 -10.48
C ALA A 142 15.52 6.92 -11.17
N ASP A 143 14.96 5.71 -11.29
CA ASP A 143 15.25 4.71 -12.32
C ASP A 143 13.90 4.15 -12.88
N SER A 144 13.60 4.45 -14.16
CA SER A 144 12.40 4.12 -14.97
C SER A 144 12.08 2.61 -15.09
N ASN A 145 10.85 2.08 -15.29
CA ASN A 145 9.69 2.49 -16.11
C ASN A 145 8.51 1.45 -16.01
N LEU A 146 7.29 1.87 -16.41
CA LEU A 146 6.18 1.10 -17.06
C LEU A 146 4.85 0.71 -16.33
N SER A 147 3.79 1.13 -17.01
CA SER A 147 2.36 1.26 -16.63
C SER A 147 1.45 0.10 -17.09
N ASP A 148 0.20 0.20 -16.63
CA ASP A 148 -1.05 -0.37 -17.18
C ASP A 148 -1.43 -1.83 -16.91
N LEU A 149 -2.63 -2.02 -16.34
CA LEU A 149 -3.82 -2.52 -17.04
C LEU A 149 -5.04 -2.50 -16.08
N SER A 150 -6.06 -1.70 -16.41
CA SER A 150 -7.38 -1.69 -15.78
C SER A 150 -8.40 -2.46 -16.63
N LYS A 151 -9.38 -3.12 -15.98
CA LYS A 151 -10.78 -3.21 -16.42
C LYS A 151 -11.70 -3.46 -15.22
N ALA A 152 -12.82 -2.74 -15.21
CA ALA A 152 -13.85 -2.69 -14.19
C ALA A 152 -14.41 -4.07 -13.82
N ASP A 153 -13.86 -4.57 -12.72
CA ASP A 153 -14.41 -5.56 -11.82
C ASP A 153 -14.43 -4.85 -10.47
N ASP A 154 -15.37 -5.16 -9.58
CA ASP A 154 -15.45 -4.53 -8.25
C ASP A 154 -14.05 -4.44 -7.64
N GLU A 155 -13.53 -3.22 -7.53
CA GLU A 155 -12.12 -2.98 -7.20
C GLU A 155 -11.93 -3.15 -5.68
N LEU A 156 -10.87 -3.86 -5.30
CA LEU A 156 -10.41 -3.95 -3.92
C LEU A 156 -9.07 -3.24 -3.80
N THR A 157 -8.96 -2.32 -2.85
CA THR A 157 -7.67 -1.79 -2.41
C THR A 157 -7.13 -2.66 -1.27
N LEU A 158 -6.03 -3.36 -1.53
CA LEU A 158 -5.36 -4.21 -0.55
C LEU A 158 -4.05 -3.54 -0.10
N PHE A 159 -3.86 -3.43 1.21
CA PHE A 159 -2.59 -2.98 1.77
C PHE A 159 -1.65 -4.16 2.01
N CYS A 160 -0.46 -4.07 1.42
CA CYS A 160 0.58 -5.07 1.42
C CYS A 160 1.82 -4.56 2.18
N TRP A 161 2.51 -5.46 2.89
CA TRP A 161 3.78 -5.18 3.56
C TRP A 161 4.82 -6.21 3.13
N VAL A 162 5.99 -5.79 2.61
CA VAL A 162 7.08 -6.72 2.28
C VAL A 162 7.92 -6.99 3.53
N LEU A 163 7.96 -8.25 3.94
CA LEU A 163 8.69 -8.67 5.14
C LEU A 163 10.19 -8.37 5.01
N ASN A 164 10.78 -7.79 6.07
CA ASN A 164 12.21 -7.42 6.16
C ASN A 164 12.70 -6.41 5.10
N VAL A 165 11.79 -5.78 4.34
CA VAL A 165 12.16 -4.81 3.30
C VAL A 165 11.32 -3.54 3.38
N SER A 166 10.01 -3.66 3.60
CA SER A 166 9.14 -2.50 3.73
C SER A 166 9.25 -1.87 5.11
N ASP A 167 9.41 -0.54 5.14
CA ASP A 167 9.22 0.27 6.35
C ASP A 167 7.76 0.73 6.51
N GLU A 168 7.00 0.74 5.41
CA GLU A 168 5.59 1.13 5.37
C GLU A 168 4.79 0.26 4.39
N PRO A 169 3.50 0.04 4.65
CA PRO A 169 2.64 -0.71 3.74
C PRO A 169 2.31 0.10 2.49
N PHE A 170 2.05 -0.58 1.39
CA PHE A 170 1.66 0.02 0.12
C PHE A 170 0.34 -0.58 -0.37
N SER A 171 -0.43 0.19 -1.12
CA SER A 171 -1.70 -0.25 -1.67
C SER A 171 -1.55 -0.88 -3.05
N ILE A 172 -2.43 -1.83 -3.33
CA ILE A 172 -2.67 -2.42 -4.64
C ILE A 172 -4.16 -2.45 -4.87
N ASP A 173 -4.57 -1.92 -6.01
CA ASP A 173 -5.94 -2.00 -6.46
C ASP A 173 -6.09 -3.16 -7.43
N ILE A 174 -7.04 -4.04 -7.16
CA ILE A 174 -7.23 -5.28 -7.91
C ILE A 174 -8.68 -5.71 -7.87
N GLY A 175 -9.21 -6.18 -9.00
CA GLY A 175 -10.59 -6.68 -9.08
C GLY A 175 -10.82 -7.93 -8.20
N LYS A 176 -11.97 -8.00 -7.52
CA LYS A 176 -12.40 -9.13 -6.67
C LYS A 176 -12.34 -10.50 -7.36
N SER A 177 -12.59 -10.55 -8.66
CA SER A 177 -12.60 -11.77 -9.48
C SER A 177 -11.21 -12.31 -9.80
N LYS A 178 -10.16 -11.49 -9.63
CA LYS A 178 -8.78 -11.88 -9.89
C LYS A 178 -8.29 -12.91 -8.87
N THR A 179 -7.24 -13.63 -9.26
CA THR A 179 -6.61 -14.64 -8.40
C THR A 179 -5.43 -14.08 -7.63
N VAL A 180 -4.98 -14.82 -6.62
CA VAL A 180 -3.76 -14.52 -5.87
C VAL A 180 -2.52 -14.50 -6.79
N ASP A 181 -2.49 -15.29 -7.87
CA ASP A 181 -1.42 -15.22 -8.88
C ASP A 181 -1.35 -13.87 -9.60
N HIS A 182 -2.51 -13.32 -10.01
CA HIS A 182 -2.58 -11.97 -10.57
C HIS A 182 -2.08 -10.93 -9.56
N LEU A 183 -2.47 -11.08 -8.28
CA LEU A 183 -1.99 -10.21 -7.21
C LEU A 183 -0.47 -10.28 -7.04
N LYS A 184 0.16 -11.47 -7.11
CA LYS A 184 1.62 -11.61 -7.05
C LYS A 184 2.30 -10.84 -8.19
N ASN A 185 1.79 -10.97 -9.41
CA ASN A 185 2.29 -10.24 -10.56
C ASN A 185 2.17 -8.72 -10.37
N MET A 186 1.04 -8.25 -9.84
CA MET A 186 0.84 -6.84 -9.54
C MET A 186 1.76 -6.33 -8.42
N ILE A 187 1.97 -7.12 -7.35
CA ILE A 187 2.93 -6.80 -6.29
C ILE A 187 4.35 -6.66 -6.85
N LYS A 188 4.78 -7.65 -7.65
CA LYS A 188 6.08 -7.62 -8.29
C LYS A 188 6.23 -6.36 -9.15
N LYS A 189 5.25 -6.08 -10.02
CA LYS A 189 5.26 -4.89 -10.89
C LYS A 189 5.31 -3.59 -10.07
N LYS A 190 4.53 -3.49 -8.99
CA LYS A 190 4.45 -2.34 -8.09
C LYS A 190 5.70 -2.11 -7.24
N LYS A 191 6.53 -3.13 -7.07
CA LYS A 191 7.76 -3.11 -6.26
C LYS A 191 8.90 -3.78 -7.05
N GLU A 192 9.02 -3.41 -8.32
CA GLU A 192 9.93 -4.09 -9.26
C GLU A 192 11.38 -4.03 -8.80
N ARG A 193 11.82 -2.89 -8.26
CA ARG A 193 13.16 -2.74 -7.70
C ARG A 193 13.41 -3.70 -6.53
N THR A 194 12.43 -3.84 -5.63
CA THR A 194 12.52 -4.75 -4.48
C THR A 194 12.56 -6.21 -4.91
N PHE A 195 11.83 -6.56 -5.96
CA PHE A 195 11.70 -7.93 -6.47
C PHE A 195 12.53 -8.16 -7.75
N ALA A 196 13.58 -7.37 -7.96
CA ALA A 196 14.46 -7.51 -9.10
C ALA A 196 15.13 -8.90 -9.09
N GLY A 197 15.00 -9.65 -10.19
CA GLY A 197 15.51 -11.03 -10.29
C GLY A 197 14.69 -12.08 -9.51
N ILE A 198 13.54 -11.71 -8.95
CA ILE A 198 12.61 -12.62 -8.29
C ILE A 198 11.40 -12.86 -9.20
N GLU A 199 11.03 -14.13 -9.40
CA GLU A 199 9.84 -14.49 -10.18
C GLU A 199 8.57 -14.30 -9.32
N ALA A 200 7.49 -13.77 -9.90
CA ALA A 200 6.30 -13.40 -9.12
C ALA A 200 5.65 -14.60 -8.43
N ASP A 201 5.63 -15.76 -9.09
CA ASP A 201 5.09 -17.01 -8.59
C ASP A 201 5.83 -17.53 -7.33
N THR A 202 7.12 -17.22 -7.20
CA THR A 202 7.94 -17.55 -6.02
C THR A 202 7.61 -16.73 -4.78
N LEU A 203 6.91 -15.60 -4.93
CA LEU A 203 6.46 -14.80 -3.79
C LEU A 203 5.43 -15.58 -2.96
N SER A 204 5.57 -15.55 -1.64
CA SER A 204 4.57 -16.09 -0.72
C SER A 204 3.70 -14.96 -0.17
N LEU A 205 2.39 -15.05 -0.40
CA LEU A 205 1.42 -14.08 0.12
C LEU A 205 0.69 -14.68 1.32
N TRP A 206 0.60 -13.89 2.38
CA TRP A 206 0.00 -14.30 3.65
C TRP A 206 -1.10 -13.32 4.03
N LYS A 207 -2.33 -13.82 4.14
CA LYS A 207 -3.49 -13.05 4.60
C LYS A 207 -3.44 -12.90 6.13
N LEU A 208 -3.69 -11.70 6.62
CA LEU A 208 -3.91 -11.42 8.04
C LEU A 208 -5.38 -11.63 8.40
N SER A 209 -5.64 -12.43 9.44
CA SER A 209 -7.00 -12.70 9.94
C SER A 209 -7.00 -12.76 11.48
N PRO A 210 -7.32 -11.67 12.18
CA PRO A 210 -7.87 -10.41 11.65
C PRO A 210 -6.82 -9.54 10.93
N PRO A 211 -7.25 -8.65 10.01
CA PRO A 211 -6.39 -7.59 9.48
C PRO A 211 -5.78 -6.75 10.60
N ILE A 212 -4.56 -6.23 10.42
CA ILE A 212 -3.87 -5.44 11.44
C ILE A 212 -4.25 -3.95 11.26
N PRO A 213 -4.84 -3.28 12.25
CA PRO A 213 -5.10 -1.84 12.17
C PRO A 213 -3.81 -1.04 12.01
N SER A 214 -3.86 0.08 11.29
CA SER A 214 -2.69 0.93 11.02
C SER A 214 -1.86 1.29 12.27
N ALA A 215 -2.51 1.55 13.41
CA ALA A 215 -1.87 1.90 14.67
C ALA A 215 -1.00 0.77 15.26
N GLU A 216 -1.26 -0.49 14.90
CA GLU A 216 -0.58 -1.67 15.47
C GLU A 216 0.50 -2.25 14.53
N ILE A 217 0.62 -1.74 13.30
CA ILE A 217 1.59 -2.26 12.33
C ILE A 217 3.01 -2.20 12.89
N GLY A 218 3.40 -1.05 13.44
CA GLY A 218 4.74 -0.84 13.96
C GLY A 218 5.05 -1.72 15.18
N THR A 219 4.08 -2.08 16.01
CA THR A 219 4.32 -2.94 17.18
C THR A 219 4.27 -4.41 16.83
N LYS A 220 3.41 -4.81 15.88
CA LYS A 220 3.22 -6.20 15.49
C LYS A 220 4.22 -6.72 14.47
N LEU A 221 4.82 -5.86 13.65
CA LEU A 221 5.69 -6.32 12.54
C LEU A 221 7.17 -6.01 12.70
N ARG A 222 7.58 -5.09 13.60
CA ARG A 222 8.99 -4.69 13.74
C ARG A 222 9.94 -5.86 14.03
N ASP A 223 9.52 -6.82 14.84
CA ASP A 223 10.35 -7.97 15.26
C ASP A 223 9.99 -9.29 14.55
N VAL A 224 9.06 -9.25 13.59
CA VAL A 224 8.57 -10.46 12.92
C VAL A 224 9.50 -10.83 11.78
N GLN A 225 10.22 -11.93 11.96
CA GLN A 225 11.08 -12.52 10.92
C GLN A 225 10.35 -13.54 10.04
N SER A 226 9.14 -13.94 10.40
CA SER A 226 8.39 -15.02 9.76
C SER A 226 6.88 -14.79 9.91
N PRO A 227 6.09 -14.83 8.82
CA PRO A 227 4.64 -14.57 8.88
C PRO A 227 3.87 -15.55 9.77
N GLN A 228 4.37 -16.77 9.94
CA GLN A 228 3.79 -17.81 10.80
C GLN A 228 3.78 -17.42 12.28
N ARG A 229 4.62 -16.47 12.71
CA ARG A 229 4.61 -15.93 14.07
C ARG A 229 3.46 -14.95 14.32
N ILE A 230 2.81 -14.47 13.26
CA ILE A 230 1.68 -13.54 13.38
C ILE A 230 0.40 -14.37 13.62
N PRO A 231 -0.32 -14.14 14.73
CA PRO A 231 -1.55 -14.88 15.01
C PRO A 231 -2.59 -14.72 13.90
N GLY A 232 -3.15 -15.83 13.43
CA GLY A 232 -4.19 -15.83 12.40
C GLY A 232 -3.71 -15.51 10.99
N CYS A 233 -2.40 -15.54 10.75
CA CYS A 233 -1.82 -15.38 9.43
C CYS A 233 -1.96 -16.67 8.61
N VAL A 234 -2.55 -16.58 7.41
CA VAL A 234 -2.86 -17.74 6.55
C VAL A 234 -2.18 -17.57 5.20
N LYS A 235 -1.41 -18.58 4.78
CA LYS A 235 -0.80 -18.60 3.45
C LYS A 235 -1.88 -18.70 2.36
N LEU A 236 -1.83 -17.82 1.38
CA LEU A 236 -2.75 -17.82 0.25
C LEU A 236 -2.29 -18.77 -0.85
N ASN A 237 -3.24 -19.48 -1.47
CA ASN A 237 -2.98 -20.31 -2.64
C ASN A 237 -3.09 -19.45 -3.92
N ALA A 238 -2.16 -19.61 -4.86
CA ALA A 238 -2.11 -18.84 -6.10
C ALA A 238 -3.41 -18.92 -6.95
N MET A 239 -4.12 -20.06 -6.87
CA MET A 239 -5.35 -20.30 -7.62
C MET A 239 -6.60 -19.74 -6.92
N ASP A 240 -6.51 -19.36 -5.64
CA ASP A 240 -7.67 -18.81 -4.94
C ASP A 240 -8.06 -17.46 -5.54
N LYS A 241 -9.37 -17.24 -5.65
CA LYS A 241 -9.95 -15.92 -5.96
C LYS A 241 -9.83 -15.00 -4.74
N LEU A 242 -9.56 -13.73 -4.99
CA LEU A 242 -9.44 -12.74 -3.91
C LEU A 242 -10.77 -12.55 -3.16
N SER A 243 -11.91 -12.63 -3.84
CA SER A 243 -13.24 -12.56 -3.22
C SER A 243 -13.52 -13.62 -2.16
N LYS A 244 -12.83 -14.76 -2.18
CA LYS A 244 -12.93 -15.80 -1.14
C LYS A 244 -12.24 -15.39 0.17
N HIS A 245 -11.26 -14.51 0.06
CA HIS A 245 -10.33 -14.17 1.14
C HIS A 245 -10.56 -12.77 1.70
N PHE A 246 -10.95 -11.82 0.86
CA PHE A 246 -11.06 -10.42 1.24
C PHE A 246 -12.51 -9.95 1.06
N SER A 247 -13.05 -9.43 2.16
CA SER A 247 -14.35 -8.75 2.18
C SER A 247 -14.11 -7.24 2.26
N PRO A 248 -14.97 -6.41 1.65
CA PRO A 248 -14.75 -4.97 1.44
C PRO A 248 -14.87 -4.11 2.72
N THR A 249 -14.74 -4.67 3.92
CA THR A 249 -15.20 -4.03 5.17
C THR A 249 -14.08 -3.50 6.07
N TRP A 250 -12.84 -3.41 5.59
CA TRP A 250 -11.69 -3.09 6.45
C TRP A 250 -10.88 -1.93 5.87
N ASP A 251 -11.48 -0.74 5.86
CA ASP A 251 -10.73 0.47 5.60
C ASP A 251 -9.63 0.62 6.67
N GLU A 252 -8.46 1.10 6.26
CA GLU A 252 -7.32 1.40 7.14
C GLU A 252 -6.61 0.20 7.83
N HIS A 253 -6.73 -1.01 7.28
CA HIS A 253 -6.03 -2.18 7.81
C HIS A 253 -4.97 -2.71 6.85
N LEU A 254 -3.91 -3.28 7.41
CA LEU A 254 -2.97 -4.12 6.66
C LEU A 254 -3.61 -5.49 6.41
N HIS A 255 -3.58 -5.93 5.15
CA HIS A 255 -4.26 -7.12 4.69
C HIS A 255 -3.31 -8.29 4.45
N ILE A 256 -2.14 -8.00 3.84
CA ILE A 256 -1.24 -9.03 3.31
C ILE A 256 0.20 -8.76 3.74
N ILE A 257 0.87 -9.82 4.17
CA ILE A 257 2.34 -9.89 4.26
C ILE A 257 2.88 -10.58 3.00
N VAL A 258 3.85 -9.95 2.36
CA VAL A 258 4.56 -10.46 1.20
C VAL A 258 5.92 -10.95 1.66
N GLU A 259 6.23 -12.21 1.41
CA GLU A 259 7.51 -12.83 1.73
C GLU A 259 8.22 -13.22 0.43
N ALA A 260 9.39 -12.63 0.19
CA ALA A 260 10.29 -13.01 -0.89
C ALA A 260 10.96 -14.36 -0.58
N PRO A 261 11.29 -15.17 -1.61
CA PRO A 261 12.10 -16.37 -1.38
C PRO A 261 13.45 -16.00 -0.77
N PRO A 262 14.05 -16.86 0.07
CA PRO A 262 15.38 -16.62 0.61
C PRO A 262 16.37 -16.51 -0.54
N THR A 263 16.97 -15.34 -0.72
CA THR A 263 17.99 -15.11 -1.74
C THR A 263 19.13 -16.09 -1.50
N ARG A 264 19.40 -16.99 -2.46
CA ARG A 264 20.67 -17.71 -2.46
C ARG A 264 21.75 -16.64 -2.62
N LYS A 265 22.55 -16.42 -1.58
CA LYS A 265 23.78 -15.64 -1.71
C LYS A 265 24.56 -16.30 -2.85
N SER A 266 24.64 -15.65 -4.01
CA SER A 266 25.67 -16.01 -4.98
C SER A 266 26.98 -15.75 -4.25
N PHE A 267 27.74 -16.80 -3.98
CA PHE A 267 29.14 -16.64 -3.64
C PHE A 267 29.77 -16.00 -4.87
N SER A 268 29.95 -14.68 -4.85
CA SER A 268 30.90 -14.01 -5.71
C SER A 268 32.27 -14.53 -5.29
N THR A 269 32.74 -15.55 -5.99
CA THR A 269 34.09 -16.09 -5.82
C THR A 269 35.08 -15.09 -6.42
N SER A 270 35.31 -13.99 -5.72
CA SER A 270 36.61 -13.32 -5.75
C SER A 270 37.34 -13.73 -4.47
N GLN A 271 37.67 -15.02 -4.39
CA GLN A 271 38.68 -15.49 -3.45
C GLN A 271 40.02 -15.40 -4.18
N THR A 272 40.78 -14.37 -3.83
CA THR A 272 42.21 -14.30 -4.10
C THR A 272 42.85 -15.60 -3.65
N ILE A 273 43.38 -16.37 -4.60
CA ILE A 273 44.23 -17.54 -4.32
C ILE A 273 45.46 -17.01 -3.58
N SER A 274 45.47 -17.16 -2.25
CA SER A 274 46.70 -17.01 -1.46
C SER A 274 47.47 -18.32 -1.56
N LEU A 275 48.55 -18.31 -2.35
CA LEU A 275 49.45 -19.45 -2.52
C LEU A 275 50.23 -19.67 -1.21
N ILE A 276 49.67 -20.43 -0.27
CA ILE A 276 50.43 -20.92 0.88
C ILE A 276 51.25 -22.12 0.41
N LEU A 277 52.56 -21.93 0.26
CA LEU A 277 53.55 -22.98 0.07
C LEU A 277 53.56 -23.91 1.29
N PHE A 278 52.75 -24.97 1.26
CA PHE A 278 52.93 -26.09 2.19
C PHE A 278 54.06 -26.99 1.68
N ARG A 279 55.19 -26.93 2.39
CA ARG A 279 56.25 -27.95 2.38
C ARG A 279 55.62 -29.33 2.63
N GLY A 280 55.73 -30.24 1.66
CA GLY A 280 55.23 -31.61 1.77
C GLY A 280 56.06 -32.47 2.74
N PRO A 281 55.45 -33.41 3.47
CA PRO A 281 56.18 -34.46 4.17
C PRO A 281 56.22 -35.78 3.37
N GLY A 282 57.45 -36.28 3.21
CA GLY A 282 57.80 -37.69 3.44
C GLY A 282 57.10 -38.78 2.61
N TYR A 283 57.63 -39.05 1.42
CA TYR A 283 57.40 -40.32 0.72
C TYR A 283 58.02 -41.48 1.51
N GLN A 284 57.17 -42.37 2.05
CA GLN A 284 57.60 -43.56 2.78
C GLN A 284 57.72 -44.76 1.83
N ARG A 285 58.79 -45.50 2.05
CA ARG A 285 59.51 -46.42 1.17
C ARG A 285 58.93 -47.83 1.25
N CYS A 286 58.33 -48.35 0.18
CA CYS A 286 57.98 -49.78 0.07
C CYS A 286 59.25 -50.60 -0.28
N ARG A 287 59.74 -51.36 0.71
CA ARG A 287 60.76 -52.41 0.54
C ARG A 287 60.18 -53.59 -0.26
N ARG A 288 60.74 -53.90 -1.42
CA ARG A 288 60.71 -55.26 -1.99
C ARG A 288 62.08 -55.91 -1.82
N ARG A 289 62.01 -57.19 -1.44
CA ARG A 289 63.07 -58.15 -1.12
C ARG A 289 64.05 -58.28 -2.28
N GLY A 290 65.35 -58.28 -1.97
CA GLY A 290 66.40 -58.71 -2.89
C GLY A 290 66.66 -60.20 -2.74
N GLU A 291 66.93 -60.85 -3.87
CA GLU A 291 67.64 -62.12 -4.02
C GLU A 291 68.12 -62.13 -5.49
N GLU A 292 69.31 -61.61 -5.73
CA GLU A 292 70.60 -62.32 -5.81
C GLU A 292 70.93 -62.74 -7.27
N ARG A 293 72.09 -62.26 -7.70
CA ARG A 293 73.09 -62.91 -8.57
C ARG A 293 73.19 -62.56 -10.06
N SER A 294 74.36 -61.96 -10.34
CA SER A 294 75.31 -62.17 -11.46
C SER A 294 74.98 -61.64 -12.87
N ASP A 295 75.57 -60.47 -13.18
CA ASP A 295 76.57 -60.16 -14.26
C ASP A 295 76.82 -61.17 -15.41
N PRO A 296 77.45 -60.76 -16.54
CA PRO A 296 77.51 -59.45 -17.21
C PRO A 296 77.44 -59.59 -18.77
N CYS A 297 77.87 -58.54 -19.51
CA CYS A 297 78.22 -58.49 -20.95
C CYS A 297 77.06 -58.15 -21.90
N LEU A 298 77.21 -57.41 -23.01
CA LEU A 298 78.20 -56.49 -23.59
C LEU A 298 77.58 -56.09 -24.94
N ALA A 299 77.85 -54.86 -25.39
CA ALA A 299 77.67 -54.33 -26.75
C ALA A 299 76.23 -54.05 -27.24
#